data_AF-A0A3R6H2M8-F1
#
_entry.id   AF-A0A3R6H2M8-F1
#
_cell.length_a   1.000
_cell.length_b   1.000
_cell.length_c   1.000
_cell.angle_alpha   90.00
_cell.angle_beta   90.00
_cell.angle_gamma   90.00
#
_symmetry.space_group_name_H-M   'P 1'
#
loop_
_entity.id
_entity.type
_entity.pdbx_description
1 polymer ?
#
loop_
_entity_poly.entity_id
_entity_poly.type
_entity_poly.pdbx_seq_one_letter_code
_entity_poly.pdbx_strand_id
1 'polypeptide(L)'
;MERIEKQPFIREEMRIPDVTDMDGLVSLMGRSMDNEESFHIDLLLASLSRMHPFVKQEDVERMVPVFEMARTVVEGGKDGVGELDVLAASFLLDYAQMLTGSERRVKSSKQQSFQDYKPYLDLVKLAFNRIKDYNTLPLLSTPTHRPAWIDPSVLVSRLSAYQKKRIKPDSLDFQIALSRVALDDTEEAVRLTEQELAGEYRELLLFLFKPEARPNGPFTFQAVWMTAALVKSPDTVYDEFKDFPYSAVNRAYLTGDIPCDVFTFEKPFGKVDRILQLIPPASKNVAIKWRFGGYALYMAYRPCSRIPLLVETFWKVPLREKDLKRFLLLSPNAPRIWLALLVRDRVRDAYWNDLELARLNLVALDTLRELDLEWRGGMALTYLAVCLLSIDRPVRLCAANLWGELVEKDLIDNVALGRVLGKIQALEWAPAQRVSGLVVEMLINRSSFHNKELSVLFVSFLSCLPENPVKDLKRLLEVFAELQTVNNWPKVTYAPLLCLLETWKKNSKLTEVIESLY
;
A
#
# COMPACT_ATOMS: atom_id res chain seq x y z
N MET A 1 -3.48 -9.15 29.03
CA MET A 1 -2.87 -9.55 27.76
C MET A 1 -1.73 -8.57 27.54
N GLU A 2 -0.50 -9.05 27.61
CA GLU A 2 0.69 -8.23 27.35
C GLU A 2 0.79 -7.95 25.85
N ARG A 3 1.41 -6.83 25.48
CA ARG A 3 1.59 -6.43 24.08
C ARG A 3 2.37 -7.52 23.33
N ILE A 4 1.98 -7.80 22.10
CA ILE A 4 2.70 -8.74 21.24
C ILE A 4 3.85 -7.96 20.60
N GLU A 5 5.07 -8.44 20.75
CA GLU A 5 6.24 -7.83 20.12
C GLU A 5 6.15 -8.00 18.59
N LYS A 6 6.46 -6.93 17.86
CA LYS A 6 6.51 -6.96 16.40
C LYS A 6 7.60 -7.94 15.95
N GLN A 7 7.24 -8.91 15.13
CA GLN A 7 8.19 -9.86 14.57
C GLN A 7 9.01 -9.21 13.44
N PRO A 8 10.30 -9.54 13.30
CA PRO A 8 11.10 -9.07 12.18
C PRO A 8 10.52 -9.47 10.82
N PHE A 9 10.73 -8.64 9.79
CA PHE A 9 10.30 -8.93 8.42
C PHE A 9 11.13 -10.05 7.78
N ILE A 10 12.41 -10.16 8.16
CA ILE A 10 13.36 -11.14 7.63
C ILE A 10 13.48 -12.31 8.59
N ARG A 11 12.81 -13.42 8.26
CA ARG A 11 12.78 -14.66 9.05
C ARG A 11 12.72 -15.87 8.14
N GLU A 12 13.30 -16.99 8.56
CA GLU A 12 13.43 -18.19 7.71
C GLU A 12 12.07 -18.74 7.27
N GLU A 13 11.04 -18.69 8.12
CA GLU A 13 9.67 -19.11 7.76
C GLU A 13 9.02 -18.25 6.66
N MET A 14 9.49 -17.01 6.49
CA MET A 14 9.00 -16.10 5.45
C MET A 14 9.87 -16.16 4.19
N ARG A 15 10.95 -16.94 4.19
CA ARG A 15 11.90 -16.97 3.08
C ARG A 15 11.25 -17.52 1.80
N ILE A 16 11.48 -16.83 0.69
CA ILE A 16 11.05 -17.29 -0.63
C ILE A 16 12.07 -18.33 -1.12
N PRO A 17 11.65 -19.54 -1.52
CA PRO A 17 12.55 -20.56 -2.04
C PRO A 17 13.29 -20.07 -3.29
N ASP A 18 14.62 -20.25 -3.32
CA ASP A 18 15.41 -19.96 -4.52
C ASP A 18 15.23 -21.06 -5.57
N VAL A 19 15.38 -20.70 -6.84
CA VAL A 19 15.31 -21.63 -7.97
C VAL A 19 16.72 -22.05 -8.36
N THR A 20 17.15 -23.24 -7.94
CA THR A 20 18.55 -23.66 -8.08
C THR A 20 18.84 -24.48 -9.33
N ASP A 21 17.82 -25.07 -9.95
CA ASP A 21 17.94 -25.99 -11.09
C ASP A 21 16.81 -25.83 -12.11
N MET A 22 16.93 -26.54 -13.25
CA MET A 22 15.97 -26.45 -14.35
C MET A 22 14.60 -27.05 -13.99
N ASP A 23 14.56 -28.02 -13.09
CA ASP A 23 13.30 -28.63 -12.64
C ASP A 23 12.48 -27.60 -11.85
N GLY A 24 13.13 -26.90 -10.93
CA GLY A 24 12.57 -25.78 -10.19
C GLY A 24 12.13 -24.63 -11.11
N LEU A 25 12.91 -24.35 -12.17
CA LEU A 25 12.57 -23.31 -13.14
C LEU A 25 11.29 -23.65 -13.92
N VAL A 26 11.20 -24.86 -14.49
CA VAL A 26 10.01 -25.31 -15.23
C VAL A 26 8.79 -25.34 -14.31
N SER A 27 8.96 -25.82 -13.07
CA SER A 27 7.89 -25.80 -12.06
C SER A 27 7.41 -24.38 -11.74
N LEU A 28 8.33 -23.44 -11.52
CA LEU A 28 7.99 -22.04 -11.28
C LEU A 28 7.26 -21.40 -12.47
N MET A 29 7.70 -21.68 -13.70
CA MET A 29 7.03 -21.18 -14.91
C MET A 29 5.57 -21.66 -14.93
N GLY A 30 5.31 -22.91 -14.56
CA GLY A 30 3.95 -23.45 -14.41
C GLY A 30 3.13 -22.71 -13.35
N ARG A 31 3.62 -22.68 -12.11
CA ARG A 31 2.94 -22.01 -10.97
C ARG A 31 2.68 -20.51 -11.18
N SER A 32 3.50 -19.87 -12.03
CA SER A 32 3.32 -18.46 -12.38
C SER A 32 2.07 -18.23 -13.25
N MET A 33 1.62 -19.23 -14.00
CA MET A 33 0.39 -19.16 -14.79
C MET A 33 -0.86 -19.44 -13.96
N ASP A 34 -0.72 -20.23 -12.88
CA ASP A 34 -1.80 -20.52 -11.93
C ASP A 34 -2.04 -19.40 -10.91
N ASN A 35 -1.18 -18.37 -10.88
CA ASN A 35 -1.25 -17.22 -9.97
C ASN A 35 -1.36 -17.64 -8.49
N GLU A 36 -0.55 -18.61 -8.07
CA GLU A 36 -0.58 -19.11 -6.69
C GLU A 36 -0.07 -18.08 -5.67
N GLU A 37 0.96 -17.31 -6.04
CA GLU A 37 1.63 -16.37 -5.14
C GLU A 37 1.96 -15.05 -5.83
N SER A 38 1.84 -13.96 -5.09
CA SER A 38 2.05 -12.60 -5.63
C SER A 38 3.47 -12.34 -6.15
N PHE A 39 4.49 -13.00 -5.55
CA PHE A 39 5.90 -12.85 -5.92
C PHE A 39 6.34 -13.74 -7.09
N HIS A 40 5.48 -14.64 -7.61
CA HIS A 40 5.87 -15.57 -8.68
C HIS A 40 6.33 -14.85 -9.95
N ILE A 41 5.69 -13.75 -10.34
CA ILE A 41 6.15 -12.95 -11.48
C ILE A 41 7.56 -12.39 -11.26
N ASP A 42 7.86 -11.85 -10.08
CA ASP A 42 9.19 -11.32 -9.75
C ASP A 42 10.26 -12.42 -9.79
N LEU A 43 9.95 -13.59 -9.21
CA LEU A 43 10.86 -14.73 -9.18
C LEU A 43 11.05 -15.34 -10.58
N LEU A 44 10.00 -15.38 -11.39
CA LEU A 44 10.03 -15.87 -12.77
C LEU A 44 10.99 -15.03 -13.62
N LEU A 45 10.83 -13.71 -13.59
CA LEU A 45 11.67 -12.78 -14.33
C LEU A 45 13.15 -12.90 -13.92
N ALA A 46 13.41 -13.01 -12.62
CA ALA A 46 14.76 -13.14 -12.08
C ALA A 46 15.42 -14.48 -12.43
N SER A 47 14.68 -15.58 -12.24
CA SER A 47 15.20 -16.93 -12.45
C SER A 47 15.47 -17.19 -13.93
N LEU A 48 14.55 -16.84 -14.83
CA LEU A 48 14.77 -16.98 -16.27
C LEU A 48 15.97 -16.14 -16.75
N SER A 49 16.10 -14.89 -16.28
CA SER A 49 17.25 -14.05 -16.63
C SER A 49 18.58 -14.66 -16.18
N ARG A 50 18.63 -15.21 -14.97
CA ARG A 50 19.85 -15.82 -14.40
C ARG A 50 20.19 -17.16 -15.05
N MET A 51 19.18 -17.98 -15.35
CA MET A 51 19.36 -19.38 -15.75
C MET A 51 19.37 -19.59 -17.26
N HIS A 52 18.92 -18.61 -18.06
CA HIS A 52 18.88 -18.71 -19.52
C HIS A 52 20.19 -19.23 -20.15
N PRO A 53 21.40 -18.79 -19.74
CA PRO A 53 22.64 -19.28 -20.36
C PRO A 53 22.87 -20.79 -20.24
N PHE A 54 22.16 -21.47 -19.35
CA PHE A 54 22.29 -22.90 -19.09
C PHE A 54 21.15 -23.74 -19.69
N VAL A 55 20.15 -23.11 -20.30
CA VAL A 55 18.99 -23.80 -20.88
C VAL A 55 19.40 -24.60 -22.10
N LYS A 56 19.07 -25.89 -22.11
CA LYS A 56 19.34 -26.82 -23.22
C LYS A 56 18.06 -27.18 -23.96
N GLN A 57 18.22 -27.85 -25.10
CA GLN A 57 17.08 -28.31 -25.91
C GLN A 57 16.12 -29.23 -25.14
N GLU A 58 16.64 -30.14 -24.31
CA GLU A 58 15.85 -31.02 -23.44
C GLU A 58 14.97 -30.22 -22.45
N ASP A 59 15.49 -29.09 -21.93
CA ASP A 59 14.72 -28.21 -21.05
C ASP A 59 13.62 -27.47 -21.83
N VAL A 60 13.91 -27.05 -23.07
CA VAL A 60 12.92 -26.38 -23.93
C VAL A 60 11.75 -27.32 -24.22
N GLU A 61 12.00 -28.60 -24.50
CA GLU A 61 10.94 -29.61 -24.69
C GLU A 61 10.06 -29.75 -23.45
N ARG A 62 10.67 -29.70 -22.25
CA ARG A 62 9.94 -29.73 -20.97
C ARG A 62 9.15 -28.46 -20.70
N MET A 63 9.54 -27.31 -21.26
CA MET A 63 8.82 -26.03 -21.14
C MET A 63 7.61 -25.92 -22.07
N VAL A 64 7.49 -26.77 -23.11
CA VAL A 64 6.40 -26.71 -24.11
C VAL A 64 5.00 -26.68 -23.47
N PRO A 65 4.65 -27.57 -22.50
CA PRO A 65 3.34 -27.54 -21.88
C PRO A 65 3.05 -26.21 -21.16
N VAL A 66 4.08 -25.57 -20.59
CA VAL A 66 3.93 -24.27 -19.92
C VAL A 66 3.68 -23.17 -20.95
N PHE A 67 4.33 -23.21 -22.11
CA PHE A 67 4.05 -22.26 -23.18
C PHE A 67 2.64 -22.41 -23.76
N GLU A 68 2.10 -23.64 -23.81
CA GLU A 68 0.70 -23.87 -24.19
C GLU A 68 -0.29 -23.33 -23.14
N MET A 69 0.05 -23.47 -21.86
CA MET A 69 -0.72 -22.86 -20.77
C MET A 69 -0.69 -21.32 -20.86
N ALA A 70 0.48 -20.72 -21.08
CA ALA A 70 0.62 -19.28 -21.28
C ALA A 70 -0.20 -18.78 -22.48
N ARG A 71 -0.22 -19.53 -23.59
CA ARG A 71 -1.08 -19.23 -24.75
C ARG A 71 -2.56 -19.23 -24.35
N THR A 72 -2.99 -20.22 -23.58
CA THR A 72 -4.36 -20.30 -23.06
C THR A 72 -4.72 -19.12 -22.16
N VAL A 73 -3.79 -18.62 -21.33
CA VAL A 73 -4.01 -17.42 -20.50
C VAL A 73 -4.20 -16.17 -21.38
N VAL A 74 -3.38 -16.00 -22.42
CA VAL A 74 -3.45 -14.84 -23.32
C VAL A 74 -4.70 -14.86 -24.21
N GLU A 75 -5.04 -16.02 -24.77
CA GLU A 75 -6.16 -16.21 -25.70
C GLU A 75 -7.51 -16.34 -24.97
N GLY A 76 -7.52 -17.00 -23.81
CA GLY A 76 -8.72 -17.50 -23.17
C GLY A 76 -9.63 -16.44 -22.55
N GLY A 77 -9.15 -15.18 -22.38
CA GLY A 77 -9.95 -14.06 -21.88
C GLY A 77 -10.87 -14.47 -20.71
N LYS A 78 -10.31 -15.12 -19.69
CA LYS A 78 -11.10 -15.83 -18.67
C LYS A 78 -11.41 -14.98 -17.46
N ASP A 79 -12.58 -15.25 -16.86
CA ASP A 79 -12.88 -14.88 -15.48
C ASP A 79 -11.78 -15.41 -14.54
N GLY A 80 -11.29 -14.55 -13.65
CA GLY A 80 -10.29 -14.92 -12.64
C GLY A 80 -8.83 -14.55 -12.96
N VAL A 81 -8.53 -14.16 -14.20
CA VAL A 81 -7.16 -13.78 -14.64
C VAL A 81 -6.97 -12.26 -14.55
N GLY A 82 -5.89 -11.82 -13.90
CA GLY A 82 -5.47 -10.40 -13.84
C GLY A 82 -4.63 -9.98 -15.05
N GLU A 83 -4.45 -8.68 -15.25
CA GLU A 83 -3.62 -8.17 -16.36
C GLU A 83 -2.15 -8.51 -16.17
N LEU A 84 -1.67 -8.62 -14.93
CA LEU A 84 -0.30 -9.06 -14.65
C LEU A 84 -0.09 -10.55 -14.97
N ASP A 85 -1.13 -11.37 -14.90
CA ASP A 85 -1.07 -12.78 -15.32
C ASP A 85 -0.91 -12.86 -16.85
N VAL A 86 -1.69 -12.05 -17.58
CA VAL A 86 -1.58 -11.94 -19.04
C VAL A 86 -0.20 -11.40 -19.44
N LEU A 87 0.35 -10.46 -18.68
CA LEU A 87 1.70 -9.92 -18.91
C LEU A 87 2.77 -10.99 -18.70
N ALA A 88 2.70 -11.77 -17.61
CA ALA A 88 3.63 -12.88 -17.35
C ALA A 88 3.54 -13.96 -18.44
N ALA A 89 2.32 -14.32 -18.85
CA ALA A 89 2.10 -15.27 -19.93
C ALA A 89 2.64 -14.76 -21.27
N SER A 90 2.44 -13.47 -21.57
CA SER A 90 2.99 -12.83 -22.78
C SER A 90 4.52 -12.86 -22.78
N PHE A 91 5.15 -12.61 -21.63
CA PHE A 91 6.61 -12.72 -21.47
C PHE A 91 7.12 -14.13 -21.76
N LEU A 92 6.43 -15.18 -21.27
CA LEU A 92 6.80 -16.56 -21.55
C LEU A 92 6.66 -16.93 -23.04
N LEU A 93 5.63 -16.41 -23.71
CA LEU A 93 5.45 -16.63 -25.15
C LEU A 93 6.52 -15.91 -25.98
N ASP A 94 6.91 -14.69 -25.59
CA ASP A 94 8.02 -13.96 -26.21
C ASP A 94 9.35 -14.71 -26.01
N TYR A 95 9.55 -15.31 -24.83
CA TYR A 95 10.70 -16.17 -24.55
C TYR A 95 10.70 -17.45 -25.41
N ALA A 96 9.56 -18.12 -25.56
CA ALA A 96 9.42 -19.29 -26.43
C ALA A 96 9.71 -18.98 -27.91
N GLN A 97 9.24 -17.83 -28.41
CA GLN A 97 9.55 -17.35 -29.77
C GLN A 97 11.06 -17.16 -29.95
N MET A 98 11.72 -16.54 -28.96
CA MET A 98 13.17 -16.33 -28.97
C MET A 98 13.93 -17.66 -29.03
N LEU A 99 13.56 -18.66 -28.21
CA LEU A 99 14.21 -19.97 -28.19
C LEU A 99 14.04 -20.74 -29.51
N THR A 100 12.90 -20.60 -30.17
CA THR A 100 12.57 -21.34 -31.41
C THR A 100 13.04 -20.63 -32.69
N GLY A 101 13.55 -19.39 -32.59
CA GLY A 101 13.93 -18.59 -33.76
C GLY A 101 12.74 -18.21 -34.65
N SER A 102 11.51 -18.33 -34.16
CA SER A 102 10.31 -18.10 -34.96
C SER A 102 9.93 -16.62 -34.98
N GLU A 103 9.94 -15.99 -36.16
CA GLU A 103 9.58 -14.57 -36.35
C GLU A 103 8.05 -14.30 -36.25
N ARG A 104 7.24 -15.33 -36.02
CA ARG A 104 5.79 -15.15 -35.83
C ARG A 104 5.53 -14.52 -34.47
N ARG A 105 5.65 -13.19 -34.39
CA ARG A 105 4.98 -12.40 -33.37
C ARG A 105 3.51 -12.81 -33.42
N VAL A 106 3.04 -13.49 -32.39
CA VAL A 106 1.62 -13.44 -32.06
C VAL A 106 1.37 -11.96 -31.78
N LYS A 107 0.85 -11.23 -32.78
CA LYS A 107 0.38 -9.86 -32.60
C LYS A 107 -0.83 -9.97 -31.67
N SER A 108 -0.59 -10.05 -30.37
CA SER A 108 -1.66 -9.80 -29.43
C SER A 108 -2.01 -8.34 -29.62
N SER A 109 -3.25 -8.08 -30.02
CA SER A 109 -3.86 -6.75 -30.07
C SER A 109 -3.80 -6.00 -28.72
N LYS A 110 -3.28 -6.65 -27.67
CA LYS A 110 -3.14 -6.18 -26.29
C LYS A 110 -1.77 -5.58 -25.93
N GLN A 111 -0.73 -5.60 -26.79
CA GLN A 111 0.55 -4.93 -26.45
C GLN A 111 0.40 -3.42 -26.16
N GLN A 112 -0.65 -2.79 -26.69
CA GLN A 112 -0.99 -1.39 -26.42
C GLN A 112 -1.75 -1.20 -25.08
N SER A 113 -2.19 -2.29 -24.44
CA SER A 113 -3.07 -2.35 -23.25
C SER A 113 -2.32 -2.23 -21.91
N PHE A 114 -1.00 -2.43 -21.86
CA PHE A 114 -0.22 -2.45 -20.61
C PHE A 114 0.44 -1.12 -20.25
N GLN A 115 0.12 -0.02 -20.94
CA GLN A 115 0.73 1.28 -20.64
C GLN A 115 0.43 1.74 -19.21
N ASP A 116 -0.71 1.34 -18.67
CA ASP A 116 -1.11 1.65 -17.29
C ASP A 116 -0.46 0.72 -16.25
N TYR A 117 0.22 -0.35 -16.68
CA TYR A 117 0.97 -1.31 -15.85
C TYR A 117 2.48 -1.08 -15.95
N LYS A 118 2.88 0.18 -16.15
CA LYS A 118 4.25 0.58 -16.51
C LYS A 118 5.35 -0.04 -15.65
N PRO A 119 5.27 -0.11 -14.31
CA PRO A 119 6.35 -0.69 -13.51
C PRO A 119 6.68 -2.15 -13.88
N TYR A 120 5.65 -2.99 -13.96
CA TYR A 120 5.82 -4.40 -14.33
C TYR A 120 6.21 -4.56 -15.80
N LEU A 121 5.65 -3.74 -16.69
CA LEU A 121 6.03 -3.75 -18.11
C LEU A 121 7.51 -3.44 -18.30
N ASP A 122 8.05 -2.48 -17.55
CA ASP A 122 9.46 -2.12 -17.62
C ASP A 122 10.37 -3.18 -16.97
N LEU A 123 9.93 -3.85 -15.89
CA LEU A 123 10.63 -5.02 -15.33
C LEU A 123 10.68 -6.20 -16.32
N VAL A 124 9.57 -6.50 -16.99
CA VAL A 124 9.50 -7.55 -18.02
C VAL A 124 10.47 -7.25 -19.17
N LYS A 125 10.49 -6.00 -19.65
CA LYS A 125 11.44 -5.58 -20.70
C LYS A 125 12.88 -5.70 -20.23
N LEU A 126 13.18 -5.30 -18.99
CA LEU A 126 14.51 -5.41 -18.41
C LEU A 126 14.96 -6.88 -18.35
N ALA A 127 14.12 -7.77 -17.83
CA ALA A 127 14.40 -9.21 -17.77
C ALA A 127 14.63 -9.79 -19.17
N PHE A 128 13.76 -9.47 -20.13
CA PHE A 128 13.91 -9.94 -21.51
C PHE A 128 15.19 -9.45 -22.18
N ASN A 129 15.60 -8.20 -21.95
CA ASN A 129 16.87 -7.68 -22.44
C ASN A 129 18.05 -8.41 -21.79
N ARG A 130 18.00 -8.69 -20.48
CA ARG A 130 19.05 -9.47 -19.80
C ARG A 130 19.21 -10.87 -20.35
N ILE A 131 18.08 -11.54 -20.65
CA ILE A 131 18.06 -12.84 -21.31
C ILE A 131 18.81 -12.76 -22.65
N LYS A 132 18.46 -11.80 -23.51
CA LYS A 132 19.09 -11.62 -24.83
C LYS A 132 20.59 -11.33 -24.75
N ASP A 133 20.99 -10.54 -23.75
CA ASP A 133 22.38 -10.12 -23.55
C ASP A 133 23.20 -11.16 -22.76
N TYR A 134 22.61 -12.32 -22.41
CA TYR A 134 23.20 -13.33 -21.51
C TYR A 134 23.69 -12.72 -20.18
N ASN A 135 23.02 -11.67 -19.71
CA ASN A 135 23.38 -10.94 -18.51
C ASN A 135 22.77 -11.59 -17.27
N THR A 136 23.61 -12.29 -16.51
CA THR A 136 23.23 -13.00 -15.29
C THR A 136 23.25 -12.16 -14.02
N LEU A 137 23.43 -10.84 -14.11
CA LEU A 137 23.34 -9.98 -12.92
C LEU A 137 21.94 -10.07 -12.29
N PRO A 138 21.85 -10.13 -10.95
CA PRO A 138 20.57 -10.30 -10.26
C PRO A 138 19.68 -9.08 -10.50
N LEU A 139 18.37 -9.27 -10.67
CA LEU A 139 17.42 -8.16 -10.55
C LEU A 139 17.47 -7.66 -9.10
N LEU A 140 17.62 -6.35 -8.92
CA LEU A 140 17.73 -5.78 -7.58
C LEU A 140 16.42 -5.95 -6.83
N SER A 141 15.29 -5.86 -7.53
CA SER A 141 13.94 -5.86 -6.97
C SER A 141 13.39 -7.23 -6.57
N THR A 142 14.07 -8.33 -6.89
CA THR A 142 13.57 -9.69 -6.58
C THR A 142 13.39 -9.88 -5.07
N PRO A 143 12.18 -10.17 -4.57
CA PRO A 143 11.97 -10.35 -3.14
C PRO A 143 12.75 -11.57 -2.62
N THR A 144 13.19 -11.51 -1.37
CA THR A 144 13.83 -12.65 -0.68
C THR A 144 12.92 -13.27 0.38
N HIS A 145 11.96 -12.48 0.89
CA HIS A 145 11.01 -12.91 1.90
C HIS A 145 9.59 -12.45 1.53
N ARG A 146 8.59 -13.20 2.00
CA ARG A 146 7.18 -12.89 1.87
C ARG A 146 6.80 -11.66 2.71
N PRO A 147 5.80 -10.87 2.29
CA PRO A 147 5.08 -11.03 1.02
C PRO A 147 5.88 -10.51 -0.19
N ALA A 148 6.79 -9.54 0.00
CA ALA A 148 7.70 -9.06 -1.05
C ALA A 148 8.95 -8.34 -0.48
N TRP A 149 9.34 -8.64 0.76
CA TRP A 149 10.47 -8.01 1.42
C TRP A 149 11.80 -8.44 0.81
N ILE A 150 12.77 -7.53 0.84
CA ILE A 150 14.17 -7.79 0.50
C ILE A 150 15.00 -7.67 1.77
N ASP A 151 15.74 -8.73 2.05
CA ASP A 151 16.79 -8.75 3.06
C ASP A 151 17.86 -7.68 2.71
N PRO A 152 18.13 -6.73 3.61
CA PRO A 152 19.04 -5.63 3.33
C PRO A 152 20.47 -6.11 3.01
N SER A 153 20.94 -7.20 3.60
CA SER A 153 22.24 -7.81 3.31
C SER A 153 22.32 -8.41 1.91
N VAL A 154 21.20 -8.97 1.43
CA VAL A 154 21.09 -9.46 0.06
C VAL A 154 21.10 -8.29 -0.94
N LEU A 155 20.46 -7.16 -0.63
CA LEU A 155 20.53 -5.97 -1.49
C LEU A 155 21.97 -5.46 -1.63
N VAL A 156 22.74 -5.42 -0.53
CA VAL A 156 24.17 -5.07 -0.55
C VAL A 156 24.94 -6.00 -1.48
N SER A 157 24.74 -7.32 -1.32
CA SER A 157 25.38 -8.35 -2.13
C SER A 157 25.06 -8.21 -3.63
N ARG A 158 23.80 -7.89 -3.97
CA ARG A 158 23.39 -7.65 -5.36
C ARG A 158 24.10 -6.43 -5.92
N LEU A 159 24.11 -5.29 -5.23
CA LEU A 159 24.80 -4.08 -5.67
C LEU A 159 26.32 -4.25 -5.78
N SER A 160 26.91 -5.02 -4.89
CA SER A 160 28.32 -5.43 -4.93
C SER A 160 28.64 -6.15 -6.26
N ALA A 161 27.74 -7.01 -6.75
CA ALA A 161 27.88 -7.65 -8.07
C ALA A 161 27.85 -6.66 -9.24
N TYR A 162 26.97 -5.66 -9.22
CA TYR A 162 26.94 -4.59 -10.23
C TYR A 162 28.22 -3.74 -10.21
N GLN A 163 28.66 -3.35 -9.02
CA GLN A 163 29.89 -2.58 -8.82
C GLN A 163 31.11 -3.31 -9.38
N LYS A 164 31.26 -4.60 -9.06
CA LYS A 164 32.37 -5.45 -9.55
C LYS A 164 32.40 -5.54 -11.07
N LYS A 165 31.23 -5.64 -11.72
CA LYS A 165 31.12 -5.64 -13.19
C LYS A 165 31.13 -4.23 -13.82
N ARG A 166 31.11 -3.16 -13.01
CA ARG A 166 30.99 -1.76 -13.45
C ARG A 166 29.76 -1.50 -14.34
N ILE A 167 28.68 -2.23 -14.09
CA ILE A 167 27.40 -2.07 -14.79
C ILE A 167 26.50 -1.23 -13.89
N LYS A 168 25.84 -0.22 -14.46
CA LYS A 168 24.85 0.57 -13.74
C LYS A 168 23.54 -0.22 -13.62
N PRO A 169 22.91 -0.30 -12.43
CA PRO A 169 21.58 -0.85 -12.29
C PRO A 169 20.55 -0.07 -13.11
N ASP A 170 19.49 -0.76 -13.53
CA ASP A 170 18.31 -0.09 -14.07
C ASP A 170 17.64 0.77 -12.99
N SER A 171 17.20 1.97 -13.37
CA SER A 171 16.71 2.95 -12.39
C SER A 171 15.39 2.53 -11.74
N LEU A 172 14.50 1.83 -12.44
CA LEU A 172 13.22 1.40 -11.87
C LEU A 172 13.42 0.15 -11.00
N ASP A 173 14.21 -0.83 -11.48
CA ASP A 173 14.59 -2.02 -10.70
C ASP A 173 15.21 -1.62 -9.35
N PHE A 174 16.10 -0.62 -9.36
CA PHE A 174 16.71 -0.11 -8.14
C PHE A 174 15.69 0.60 -7.22
N GLN A 175 14.79 1.42 -7.76
CA GLN A 175 13.75 2.07 -6.96
C GLN A 175 12.81 1.04 -6.29
N ILE A 176 12.39 0.00 -7.01
CA ILE A 176 11.55 -1.07 -6.45
C ILE A 176 12.33 -1.82 -5.37
N ALA A 177 13.61 -2.10 -5.58
CA ALA A 177 14.46 -2.74 -4.58
C ALA A 177 14.53 -1.94 -3.28
N LEU A 178 14.76 -0.62 -3.37
CA LEU A 178 14.75 0.25 -2.19
C LEU A 178 13.37 0.35 -1.54
N SER A 179 12.30 0.29 -2.33
CA SER A 179 10.93 0.33 -1.81
C SER A 179 10.53 -0.95 -1.08
N ARG A 180 11.22 -2.07 -1.35
CA ARG A 180 11.01 -3.40 -0.77
C ARG A 180 11.99 -3.79 0.33
N VAL A 181 13.08 -3.05 0.55
CA VAL A 181 14.07 -3.45 1.55
C VAL A 181 13.52 -3.32 2.97
N ALA A 182 13.72 -4.34 3.79
CA ALA A 182 13.36 -4.32 5.20
C ALA A 182 14.30 -3.37 5.97
N LEU A 183 13.74 -2.59 6.89
CA LEU A 183 14.46 -1.55 7.66
C LEU A 183 14.38 -1.73 9.17
N ASP A 184 13.74 -2.79 9.63
CA ASP A 184 13.53 -3.13 11.04
C ASP A 184 14.79 -3.71 11.71
N ASP A 185 15.63 -4.43 10.95
CA ASP A 185 16.97 -4.85 11.37
C ASP A 185 17.97 -4.65 10.21
N THR A 186 18.96 -3.77 10.42
CA THR A 186 19.91 -3.37 9.37
C THR A 186 21.38 -3.41 9.82
N GLU A 187 21.68 -3.91 11.02
CA GLU A 187 23.05 -3.85 11.58
C GLU A 187 24.06 -4.58 10.69
N GLU A 188 23.72 -5.80 10.26
CA GLU A 188 24.56 -6.59 9.38
C GLU A 188 24.72 -5.94 8.00
N ALA A 189 23.64 -5.39 7.46
CA ALA A 189 23.66 -4.73 6.17
C ALA A 189 24.52 -3.45 6.17
N VAL A 190 24.54 -2.71 7.29
CA VAL A 190 25.47 -1.59 7.49
C VAL A 190 26.91 -2.08 7.44
N ARG A 191 27.25 -3.14 8.18
CA ARG A 191 28.60 -3.73 8.18
C ARG A 191 29.04 -4.13 6.77
N LEU A 192 28.19 -4.86 6.05
CA LEU A 192 28.48 -5.30 4.68
C LEU A 192 28.59 -4.11 3.72
N THR A 193 27.74 -3.08 3.88
CA THR A 193 27.81 -1.86 3.06
C THR A 193 29.16 -1.17 3.20
N GLU A 194 29.69 -1.07 4.42
CA GLU A 194 31.00 -0.45 4.67
C GLU A 194 32.17 -1.28 4.13
N GLN A 195 32.03 -2.60 4.09
CA GLN A 195 33.06 -3.53 3.63
C GLN A 195 33.08 -3.75 2.12
N GLU A 196 31.91 -3.84 1.48
CA GLU A 196 31.79 -4.31 0.10
C GLU A 196 31.51 -3.20 -0.94
N LEU A 197 30.86 -2.11 -0.53
CA LEU A 197 30.43 -1.06 -1.44
C LEU A 197 31.35 0.16 -1.36
N ALA A 198 31.44 0.91 -2.44
CA ALA A 198 32.20 2.14 -2.53
C ALA A 198 31.41 3.23 -3.26
N GLY A 199 31.80 4.50 -3.05
CA GLY A 199 31.18 5.64 -3.72
C GLY A 199 29.68 5.76 -3.44
N GLU A 200 28.92 6.13 -4.48
CA GLU A 200 27.49 6.46 -4.34
C GLU A 200 26.63 5.32 -3.79
N TYR A 201 26.91 4.05 -4.13
CA TYR A 201 26.12 2.93 -3.60
C TYR A 201 26.31 2.76 -2.10
N ARG A 202 27.54 2.96 -1.60
CA ARG A 202 27.83 2.94 -0.16
C ARG A 202 27.08 4.06 0.55
N GLU A 203 27.23 5.30 0.08
CA GLU A 203 26.60 6.46 0.73
C GLU A 203 25.07 6.36 0.72
N LEU A 204 24.49 5.87 -0.38
CA LEU A 204 23.04 5.65 -0.52
C LEU A 204 22.51 4.62 0.49
N LEU A 205 23.17 3.45 0.61
CA LEU A 205 22.70 2.41 1.53
C LEU A 205 22.99 2.77 2.99
N LEU A 206 24.10 3.44 3.30
CA LEU A 206 24.35 3.97 4.64
C LEU A 206 23.31 5.02 5.04
N PHE A 207 22.94 5.89 4.10
CA PHE A 207 21.83 6.81 4.30
C PHE A 207 20.53 6.05 4.62
N LEU A 208 20.19 5.01 3.84
CA LEU A 208 18.94 4.27 4.02
C LEU A 208 18.90 3.47 5.33
N PHE A 209 19.99 2.80 5.70
CA PHE A 209 20.03 1.87 6.82
C PHE A 209 20.30 2.52 8.18
N LYS A 210 21.05 3.64 8.24
CA LYS A 210 21.32 4.31 9.53
C LYS A 210 20.25 5.38 9.80
N PRO A 211 19.43 5.28 10.86
CA PRO A 211 18.34 6.23 11.12
C PRO A 211 18.78 7.71 11.07
N GLU A 212 19.89 8.04 11.72
CA GLU A 212 20.40 9.43 11.83
C GLU A 212 21.21 9.92 10.62
N ALA A 213 21.50 9.04 9.65
CA ALA A 213 22.33 9.42 8.51
C ALA A 213 21.61 10.42 7.60
N ARG A 214 22.36 11.46 7.18
CA ARG A 214 21.97 12.42 6.15
C ARG A 214 22.43 11.95 4.77
N PRO A 215 21.73 12.35 3.69
CA PRO A 215 22.15 12.00 2.35
C PRO A 215 23.48 12.68 2.01
N ASN A 216 24.42 11.91 1.47
CA ASN A 216 25.73 12.38 1.07
C ASN A 216 25.98 12.03 -0.39
N GLY A 217 26.35 13.02 -1.19
CA GLY A 217 26.58 12.86 -2.62
C GLY A 217 27.77 11.93 -2.94
N PRO A 218 28.00 11.62 -4.22
CA PRO A 218 27.36 12.22 -5.39
C PRO A 218 25.92 11.73 -5.61
N PHE A 219 25.11 12.54 -6.29
CA PHE A 219 23.69 12.25 -6.56
C PHE A 219 23.46 11.93 -8.05
N THR A 220 24.17 10.95 -8.61
CA THR A 220 23.99 10.57 -10.02
C THR A 220 22.67 9.81 -10.23
N PHE A 221 22.16 9.11 -9.22
CA PHE A 221 20.88 8.41 -9.25
C PHE A 221 19.79 9.18 -8.47
N GLN A 222 19.46 10.41 -8.89
CA GLN A 222 18.52 11.29 -8.17
C GLN A 222 17.17 10.62 -7.84
N ALA A 223 16.59 9.85 -8.78
CA ALA A 223 15.33 9.14 -8.57
C ALA A 223 15.43 8.10 -7.44
N VAL A 224 16.57 7.40 -7.37
CA VAL A 224 16.86 6.36 -6.38
C VAL A 224 17.09 7.00 -5.01
N TRP A 225 17.83 8.10 -4.93
CA TRP A 225 18.00 8.87 -3.70
C TRP A 225 16.67 9.40 -3.16
N MET A 226 15.82 9.96 -4.03
CA MET A 226 14.49 10.42 -3.61
C MET A 226 13.61 9.26 -3.13
N THR A 227 13.74 8.08 -3.74
CA THR A 227 13.04 6.86 -3.29
C THR A 227 13.54 6.40 -1.94
N ALA A 228 14.86 6.35 -1.72
CA ALA A 228 15.46 6.03 -0.42
C ALA A 228 14.93 6.94 0.69
N ALA A 229 14.83 8.25 0.42
CA ALA A 229 14.33 9.22 1.37
C ALA A 229 12.83 9.09 1.65
N LEU A 230 12.03 8.77 0.62
CA LEU A 230 10.61 8.45 0.77
C LEU A 230 10.38 7.21 1.63
N VAL A 231 11.22 6.18 1.46
CA VAL A 231 11.16 4.94 2.22
C VAL A 231 11.62 5.15 3.67
N LYS A 232 12.77 5.81 3.87
CA LYS A 232 13.36 6.05 5.18
C LYS A 232 12.53 6.96 6.06
N SER A 233 12.12 8.10 5.51
CA SER A 233 11.54 9.21 6.28
C SER A 233 10.58 9.99 5.37
N PRO A 234 9.40 9.42 5.08
CA PRO A 234 8.47 9.95 4.08
C PRO A 234 8.06 11.41 4.32
N ASP A 235 8.00 11.85 5.56
CA ASP A 235 7.56 13.21 5.91
C ASP A 235 8.73 14.22 5.99
N THR A 236 9.97 13.76 5.85
CA THR A 236 11.17 14.63 5.85
C THR A 236 11.51 15.14 4.46
N VAL A 237 11.78 16.44 4.36
CA VAL A 237 12.35 17.09 3.17
C VAL A 237 13.82 17.36 3.45
N TYR A 238 14.70 16.85 2.59
CA TYR A 238 16.14 17.01 2.69
C TYR A 238 16.62 18.16 1.80
N ASP A 239 17.31 19.13 2.38
CA ASP A 239 17.86 20.30 1.66
C ASP A 239 18.84 19.91 0.55
N GLU A 240 19.53 18.78 0.74
CA GLU A 240 20.47 18.20 -0.20
C GLU A 240 19.81 17.82 -1.54
N PHE A 241 18.48 17.64 -1.55
CA PHE A 241 17.70 17.32 -2.75
C PHE A 241 17.01 18.53 -3.37
N LYS A 242 17.23 19.76 -2.90
CA LYS A 242 16.52 20.96 -3.40
C LYS A 242 16.54 21.13 -4.93
N ASP A 243 17.62 20.69 -5.56
CA ASP A 243 17.84 20.81 -7.00
C ASP A 243 17.31 19.61 -7.80
N PHE A 244 16.75 18.60 -7.14
CA PHE A 244 16.12 17.47 -7.83
C PHE A 244 14.80 17.93 -8.46
N PRO A 245 14.44 17.41 -9.65
CA PRO A 245 13.17 17.75 -10.29
C PRO A 245 11.96 17.40 -9.41
N TYR A 246 12.08 16.33 -8.61
CA TYR A 246 11.04 15.84 -7.71
C TYR A 246 10.74 16.78 -6.55
N SER A 247 11.67 17.65 -6.17
CA SER A 247 11.50 18.59 -5.06
C SER A 247 10.50 19.71 -5.39
N ALA A 248 10.16 19.88 -6.66
CA ALA A 248 9.08 20.79 -7.09
C ALA A 248 7.67 20.17 -6.95
N VAL A 249 7.56 18.87 -6.68
CA VAL A 249 6.29 18.18 -6.50
C VAL A 249 5.81 18.35 -5.07
N ASN A 250 4.53 18.68 -4.88
CA ASN A 250 3.97 18.70 -3.53
C ASN A 250 4.09 17.32 -2.87
N ARG A 251 4.68 17.29 -1.67
CA ARG A 251 5.08 16.07 -0.96
C ARG A 251 3.92 15.08 -0.78
N ALA A 252 2.69 15.56 -0.59
CA ALA A 252 1.50 14.72 -0.43
C ALA A 252 1.27 13.77 -1.62
N TYR A 253 1.69 14.15 -2.84
CA TYR A 253 1.60 13.27 -4.01
C TYR A 253 2.68 12.19 -4.06
N LEU A 254 3.79 12.39 -3.38
CA LEU A 254 4.89 11.43 -3.30
C LEU A 254 4.69 10.44 -2.15
N THR A 255 4.07 10.87 -1.07
CA THR A 255 3.77 10.03 0.10
C THR A 255 2.38 9.39 0.06
N GLY A 256 1.47 9.94 -0.75
CA GLY A 256 0.06 9.56 -0.73
C GLY A 256 -0.74 10.20 0.41
N ASP A 257 -0.12 11.05 1.23
CA ASP A 257 -0.78 11.66 2.38
C ASP A 257 -1.57 12.93 1.99
N ILE A 258 -2.57 12.72 1.15
CA ILE A 258 -3.49 13.78 0.69
C ILE A 258 -4.67 13.82 1.67
N PRO A 259 -4.98 14.97 2.30
CA PRO A 259 -6.12 15.07 3.22
C PRO A 259 -7.44 14.69 2.55
N CYS A 260 -8.41 14.21 3.33
CA CYS A 260 -9.79 13.99 2.89
C CYS A 260 -10.75 14.88 3.65
N ASP A 261 -11.88 15.20 3.01
CA ASP A 261 -13.01 15.84 3.68
C ASP A 261 -14.34 15.38 3.07
N VAL A 262 -15.42 15.64 3.80
CA VAL A 262 -16.79 15.30 3.40
C VAL A 262 -17.47 16.55 2.85
N PHE A 263 -17.81 16.50 1.58
CA PHE A 263 -18.52 17.58 0.90
C PHE A 263 -20.02 17.32 0.91
N THR A 264 -20.78 18.34 1.27
CA THR A 264 -22.25 18.27 1.42
C THR A 264 -22.93 18.99 0.26
N PHE A 265 -23.93 18.36 -0.35
CA PHE A 265 -24.69 18.92 -1.47
C PHE A 265 -26.19 18.80 -1.23
N GLU A 266 -26.90 19.91 -1.34
CA GLU A 266 -28.35 19.90 -1.42
C GLU A 266 -28.79 19.57 -2.86
N LYS A 267 -29.56 18.51 -2.99
CA LYS A 267 -30.28 18.13 -4.21
C LYS A 267 -31.67 18.78 -4.20
N PRO A 268 -32.36 18.82 -5.37
CA PRO A 268 -33.77 19.13 -5.41
C PRO A 268 -34.58 18.32 -4.39
N PHE A 269 -35.65 18.92 -3.87
CA PHE A 269 -36.54 18.32 -2.85
C PHE A 269 -35.89 18.11 -1.47
N GLY A 270 -34.82 18.84 -1.15
CA GLY A 270 -34.23 18.86 0.21
C GLY A 270 -33.40 17.63 0.58
N LYS A 271 -33.08 16.76 -0.40
CA LYS A 271 -32.19 15.62 -0.15
C LYS A 271 -30.74 16.10 -0.05
N VAL A 272 -30.01 15.65 0.96
CA VAL A 272 -28.60 16.01 1.16
C VAL A 272 -27.70 14.82 0.83
N ASP A 273 -26.80 15.00 -0.13
CA ASP A 273 -25.72 14.06 -0.43
C ASP A 273 -24.46 14.45 0.34
N ARG A 274 -23.72 13.45 0.81
CA ARG A 274 -22.44 13.61 1.51
C ARG A 274 -21.41 12.73 0.82
N ILE A 275 -20.33 13.35 0.37
CA ILE A 275 -19.33 12.68 -0.46
C ILE A 275 -17.96 12.90 0.16
N LEU A 276 -17.25 11.83 0.49
CA LEU A 276 -15.87 11.89 0.96
C LEU A 276 -14.95 11.94 -0.25
N GLN A 277 -14.05 12.92 -0.30
CA GLN A 277 -13.07 13.08 -1.39
C GLN A 277 -11.74 13.58 -0.85
N LEU A 278 -10.68 13.31 -1.63
CA LEU A 278 -9.38 13.94 -1.44
C LEU A 278 -9.50 15.47 -1.58
N ILE A 279 -8.71 16.20 -0.80
CA ILE A 279 -8.38 17.61 -0.95
C ILE A 279 -6.98 17.69 -1.56
N PRO A 280 -6.84 17.52 -2.88
CA PRO A 280 -5.54 17.56 -3.53
C PRO A 280 -4.91 18.95 -3.40
N PRO A 281 -3.70 19.07 -2.84
CA PRO A 281 -3.02 20.36 -2.76
C PRO A 281 -2.56 20.82 -4.14
N ALA A 282 -2.42 22.13 -4.34
CA ALA A 282 -1.89 22.65 -5.60
C ALA A 282 -0.46 22.14 -5.86
N SER A 283 -0.20 21.67 -7.08
CA SER A 283 1.13 21.26 -7.53
C SER A 283 1.28 21.44 -9.03
N LYS A 284 2.48 21.83 -9.49
CA LYS A 284 2.73 22.14 -10.92
C LYS A 284 2.47 20.96 -11.86
N ASN A 285 2.59 19.76 -11.32
CA ASN A 285 2.56 18.50 -12.05
C ASN A 285 1.21 17.77 -11.94
N VAL A 286 0.21 18.43 -11.33
CA VAL A 286 -1.14 17.89 -11.15
C VAL A 286 -2.17 18.88 -11.68
N ALA A 287 -3.00 18.43 -12.62
CA ALA A 287 -4.15 19.19 -13.08
C ALA A 287 -5.41 18.71 -12.33
N ILE A 288 -6.13 19.64 -11.71
CA ILE A 288 -7.33 19.35 -10.92
C ILE A 288 -8.53 20.04 -11.57
N LYS A 289 -9.57 19.27 -11.88
CA LYS A 289 -10.86 19.80 -12.30
C LYS A 289 -11.81 19.77 -11.10
N TRP A 290 -12.28 20.94 -10.70
CA TRP A 290 -13.22 21.10 -9.58
C TRP A 290 -14.67 21.05 -10.05
N ARG A 291 -15.59 20.65 -9.18
CA ARG A 291 -17.05 20.74 -9.39
C ARG A 291 -17.70 21.71 -8.41
N PHE A 292 -18.95 22.10 -8.69
CA PHE A 292 -19.80 22.87 -7.76
C PHE A 292 -19.76 22.25 -6.36
N GLY A 293 -19.50 23.09 -5.35
CA GLY A 293 -19.27 22.71 -3.95
C GLY A 293 -17.82 22.33 -3.60
N GLY A 294 -16.85 22.57 -4.49
CA GLY A 294 -15.45 22.75 -4.09
C GLY A 294 -14.62 21.47 -3.93
N TYR A 295 -15.07 20.33 -4.46
CA TYR A 295 -14.30 19.07 -4.45
C TYR A 295 -13.67 18.74 -5.81
N ALA A 296 -12.59 17.95 -5.78
CA ALA A 296 -11.88 17.50 -6.95
C ALA A 296 -12.69 16.43 -7.69
N LEU A 297 -13.16 16.76 -8.90
CA LEU A 297 -13.88 15.83 -9.77
C LEU A 297 -12.92 14.91 -10.54
N TYR A 298 -11.79 15.46 -10.96
CA TYR A 298 -10.79 14.74 -11.74
C TYR A 298 -9.40 15.27 -11.42
N MET A 299 -8.44 14.36 -11.30
CA MET A 299 -7.05 14.65 -11.00
C MET A 299 -6.15 13.92 -12.00
N ALA A 300 -5.36 14.67 -12.76
CA ALA A 300 -4.38 14.11 -13.69
C ALA A 300 -2.96 14.42 -13.21
N TYR A 301 -2.22 13.37 -12.87
CA TYR A 301 -0.82 13.43 -12.49
C TYR A 301 0.10 13.30 -13.72
N ARG A 302 1.10 14.17 -13.83
CA ARG A 302 2.16 14.11 -14.85
C ARG A 302 3.51 14.08 -14.15
N PRO A 303 4.38 13.08 -14.39
CA PRO A 303 5.71 13.08 -13.79
C PRO A 303 6.52 14.33 -14.14
N CYS A 304 7.28 14.83 -13.18
CA CYS A 304 8.09 16.05 -13.33
C CYS A 304 9.44 15.81 -14.03
N SER A 305 9.83 14.55 -14.20
CA SER A 305 11.11 14.13 -14.79
C SER A 305 10.89 13.06 -15.88
N ARG A 306 11.87 12.94 -16.80
CA ARG A 306 11.91 11.83 -17.78
C ARG A 306 12.17 10.47 -17.12
N ILE A 307 12.80 10.49 -15.94
CA ILE A 307 12.95 9.32 -15.07
C ILE A 307 11.93 9.52 -13.94
N PRO A 308 10.68 9.04 -14.09
CA PRO A 308 9.67 9.19 -13.04
C PRO A 308 10.08 8.41 -11.80
N LEU A 309 9.67 8.85 -10.62
CA LEU A 309 9.75 8.00 -9.43
C LEU A 309 8.76 6.84 -9.56
N LEU A 310 9.05 5.71 -8.92
CA LEU A 310 8.12 4.57 -8.84
C LEU A 310 6.73 5.04 -8.37
N VAL A 311 6.67 5.82 -7.28
CA VAL A 311 5.41 6.34 -6.72
C VAL A 311 4.64 7.25 -7.68
N GLU A 312 5.34 7.98 -8.56
CA GLU A 312 4.69 8.84 -9.56
C GLU A 312 3.95 8.02 -10.63
N THR A 313 4.35 6.77 -10.87
CA THR A 313 3.70 5.90 -11.84
C THR A 313 2.35 5.38 -11.36
N PHE A 314 2.15 5.29 -10.05
CA PHE A 314 0.95 4.69 -9.45
C PHE A 314 -0.32 5.49 -9.69
N TRP A 315 -0.22 6.82 -9.82
CA TRP A 315 -1.37 7.70 -10.04
C TRP A 315 -2.19 7.40 -11.31
N LYS A 316 -1.64 6.61 -12.23
CA LYS A 316 -2.26 6.20 -13.49
C LYS A 316 -2.71 4.73 -13.51
N VAL A 317 -2.36 3.96 -12.50
CA VAL A 317 -2.63 2.52 -12.47
C VAL A 317 -4.12 2.29 -12.20
N PRO A 318 -4.84 1.50 -13.02
CA PRO A 318 -6.22 1.13 -12.74
C PRO A 318 -6.27 0.16 -11.56
N LEU A 319 -7.17 0.43 -10.62
CA LEU A 319 -7.37 -0.45 -9.47
C LEU A 319 -8.24 -1.64 -9.87
N ARG A 320 -7.60 -2.81 -10.00
CA ARG A 320 -8.23 -4.11 -10.28
C ARG A 320 -7.93 -5.08 -9.15
N GLU A 321 -8.95 -5.78 -8.68
CA GLU A 321 -8.86 -6.73 -7.55
C GLU A 321 -7.69 -7.73 -7.72
N LYS A 322 -7.57 -8.31 -8.91
CA LYS A 322 -6.60 -9.39 -9.20
C LYS A 322 -5.14 -8.93 -9.21
N ASP A 323 -4.90 -7.64 -9.43
CA ASP A 323 -3.55 -7.08 -9.55
C ASP A 323 -3.16 -6.20 -8.36
N LEU A 324 -4.13 -5.82 -7.52
CA LEU A 324 -3.91 -4.84 -6.43
C LEU A 324 -2.84 -5.28 -5.43
N LYS A 325 -2.84 -6.55 -5.01
CA LYS A 325 -1.83 -7.07 -4.06
C LYS A 325 -0.42 -6.88 -4.61
N ARG A 326 -0.19 -7.27 -5.87
CA ARG A 326 1.11 -7.14 -6.55
C ARG A 326 1.57 -5.68 -6.63
N PHE A 327 0.65 -4.77 -6.94
CA PHE A 327 0.92 -3.33 -6.96
C PHE A 327 1.27 -2.75 -5.59
N LEU A 328 0.52 -3.09 -4.54
CA LEU A 328 0.84 -2.72 -3.16
C LEU A 328 2.26 -3.19 -2.78
N LEU A 329 2.62 -4.40 -3.22
CA LEU A 329 3.91 -5.04 -2.95
C LEU A 329 5.07 -4.55 -3.84
N LEU A 330 4.84 -3.62 -4.77
CA LEU A 330 5.94 -2.87 -5.41
C LEU A 330 6.60 -1.88 -4.43
N SER A 331 5.84 -1.43 -3.43
CA SER A 331 6.31 -0.45 -2.44
C SER A 331 5.73 -0.74 -1.05
N PRO A 332 6.08 -1.88 -0.42
CA PRO A 332 5.55 -2.26 0.89
C PRO A 332 5.88 -1.24 1.99
N ASN A 333 6.97 -0.48 1.88
CA ASN A 333 7.28 0.61 2.82
C ASN A 333 6.45 1.90 2.59
N ALA A 334 5.69 2.00 1.49
CA ALA A 334 4.95 3.21 1.13
C ALA A 334 3.55 2.92 0.56
N PRO A 335 2.67 2.16 1.25
CA PRO A 335 1.37 1.80 0.70
C PRO A 335 0.37 2.97 0.69
N ARG A 336 0.64 4.06 1.44
CA ARG A 336 -0.27 5.21 1.61
C ARG A 336 -0.78 5.78 0.29
N ILE A 337 0.04 5.78 -0.76
CA ILE A 337 -0.35 6.23 -2.10
C ILE A 337 -1.45 5.35 -2.72
N TRP A 338 -1.39 4.03 -2.55
CA TRP A 338 -2.43 3.12 -3.00
C TRP A 338 -3.73 3.30 -2.22
N LEU A 339 -3.62 3.61 -0.93
CA LEU A 339 -4.77 3.95 -0.09
C LEU A 339 -5.44 5.24 -0.55
N ALA A 340 -4.66 6.26 -0.92
CA ALA A 340 -5.18 7.49 -1.51
C ALA A 340 -5.91 7.22 -2.84
N LEU A 341 -5.39 6.32 -3.67
CA LEU A 341 -6.05 5.91 -4.92
C LEU A 341 -7.37 5.18 -4.66
N LEU A 342 -7.40 4.25 -3.71
CA LEU A 342 -8.63 3.56 -3.31
C LEU A 342 -9.69 4.54 -2.80
N VAL A 343 -9.30 5.49 -1.95
CA VAL A 343 -10.22 6.53 -1.47
C VAL A 343 -10.70 7.42 -2.61
N ARG A 344 -9.78 7.90 -3.47
CA ARG A 344 -10.10 8.76 -4.63
C ARG A 344 -11.12 8.11 -5.57
N ASP A 345 -10.85 6.88 -5.98
CA ASP A 345 -11.56 6.24 -7.09
C ASP A 345 -12.81 5.49 -6.65
N ARG A 346 -12.83 5.01 -5.40
CA ARG A 346 -13.82 4.02 -4.98
C ARG A 346 -14.59 4.35 -3.71
N VAL A 347 -14.13 5.32 -2.90
CA VAL A 347 -14.82 5.75 -1.68
C VAL A 347 -15.46 7.10 -1.94
N ARG A 348 -16.74 7.09 -2.34
CA ARG A 348 -17.48 8.32 -2.64
C ARG A 348 -18.52 8.63 -1.57
N ASP A 349 -19.54 7.81 -1.47
CA ASP A 349 -20.58 7.95 -0.46
C ASP A 349 -20.62 6.70 0.45
N ALA A 350 -21.24 6.85 1.61
CA ALA A 350 -21.30 5.80 2.62
C ALA A 350 -22.20 4.61 2.25
N TYR A 351 -22.92 4.67 1.12
CA TYR A 351 -23.85 3.64 0.67
C TYR A 351 -23.37 2.94 -0.59
N TRP A 352 -22.31 3.44 -1.23
CA TRP A 352 -21.71 2.87 -2.41
C TRP A 352 -21.14 1.48 -2.08
N ASN A 353 -21.76 0.46 -2.65
CA ASN A 353 -21.36 -0.93 -2.46
C ASN A 353 -21.59 -1.69 -3.76
N ASP A 354 -20.51 -1.95 -4.47
CA ASP A 354 -20.49 -2.92 -5.55
C ASP A 354 -19.51 -4.05 -5.19
N LEU A 355 -19.70 -5.20 -5.82
CA LEU A 355 -18.93 -6.40 -5.53
C LEU A 355 -17.42 -6.23 -5.82
N GLU A 356 -17.05 -5.43 -6.83
CA GLU A 356 -15.65 -5.16 -7.17
C GLU A 356 -14.99 -4.34 -6.04
N LEU A 357 -15.68 -3.31 -5.54
CA LEU A 357 -15.20 -2.50 -4.43
C LEU A 357 -15.01 -3.31 -3.14
N ALA A 358 -15.98 -4.16 -2.78
CA ALA A 358 -15.87 -5.00 -1.60
C ALA A 358 -14.61 -5.89 -1.69
N ARG A 359 -14.39 -6.52 -2.85
CA ARG A 359 -13.21 -7.38 -3.06
C ARG A 359 -11.89 -6.60 -3.09
N LEU A 360 -11.86 -5.41 -3.72
CA LEU A 360 -10.70 -4.52 -3.68
C LEU A 360 -10.29 -4.17 -2.25
N ASN A 361 -11.27 -3.80 -1.41
CA ASN A 361 -11.02 -3.45 -0.01
C ASN A 361 -10.53 -4.66 0.80
N LEU A 362 -11.10 -5.85 0.56
CA LEU A 362 -10.66 -7.08 1.23
C LEU A 362 -9.20 -7.41 0.86
N VAL A 363 -8.83 -7.34 -0.42
CA VAL A 363 -7.44 -7.56 -0.88
C VAL A 363 -6.50 -6.53 -0.26
N ALA A 364 -6.89 -5.26 -0.24
CA ALA A 364 -6.08 -4.20 0.35
C ALA A 364 -5.88 -4.40 1.86
N LEU A 365 -6.95 -4.65 2.62
CA LEU A 365 -6.87 -4.86 4.07
C LEU A 365 -6.04 -6.09 4.44
N ASP A 366 -6.22 -7.20 3.70
CA ASP A 366 -5.43 -8.42 3.91
C ASP A 366 -3.95 -8.21 3.58
N THR A 367 -3.65 -7.53 2.47
CA THR A 367 -2.26 -7.19 2.11
C THR A 367 -1.64 -6.27 3.15
N LEU A 368 -2.35 -5.23 3.62
CA LEU A 368 -1.86 -4.31 4.63
C LEU A 368 -1.59 -4.99 5.98
N ARG A 369 -2.40 -5.99 6.33
CA ARG A 369 -2.19 -6.83 7.51
C ARG A 369 -0.86 -7.60 7.43
N GLU A 370 -0.50 -8.13 6.26
CA GLU A 370 0.78 -8.84 6.05
C GLU A 370 2.02 -7.92 6.16
N LEU A 371 1.85 -6.60 6.07
CA LEU A 371 2.98 -5.64 6.06
C LEU A 371 3.40 -5.14 7.45
N ASP A 372 2.58 -5.33 8.50
CA ASP A 372 2.89 -4.93 9.88
C ASP A 372 3.51 -3.52 10.01
N LEU A 373 2.94 -2.56 9.28
CA LEU A 373 3.37 -1.17 9.27
C LEU A 373 2.79 -0.38 10.45
N GLU A 374 3.38 0.77 10.75
CA GLU A 374 2.85 1.70 11.73
C GLU A 374 1.76 2.63 11.15
N TRP A 375 0.69 2.84 11.92
CA TRP A 375 -0.51 3.60 11.59
C TRP A 375 -0.68 4.75 12.58
N ARG A 376 0.20 5.75 12.50
CA ARG A 376 0.19 6.91 13.41
C ARG A 376 -0.53 8.14 12.84
N GLY A 377 -0.92 8.13 11.57
CA GLY A 377 -1.51 9.30 10.94
C GLY A 377 -1.92 9.13 9.48
N GLY A 378 -2.47 10.21 8.92
CA GLY A 378 -2.60 10.40 7.49
C GLY A 378 -3.61 9.50 6.77
N MET A 379 -3.34 9.23 5.50
CA MET A 379 -4.19 8.44 4.61
C MET A 379 -4.42 7.01 5.10
N ALA A 380 -3.47 6.40 5.82
CA ALA A 380 -3.64 5.06 6.37
C ALA A 380 -4.84 5.02 7.34
N LEU A 381 -4.86 5.91 8.35
CA LEU A 381 -5.99 6.01 9.28
C LEU A 381 -7.30 6.44 8.60
N THR A 382 -7.21 7.29 7.58
CA THR A 382 -8.38 7.69 6.77
C THR A 382 -9.00 6.50 6.06
N TYR A 383 -8.18 5.68 5.40
CA TYR A 383 -8.63 4.47 4.73
C TYR A 383 -9.23 3.47 5.72
N LEU A 384 -8.57 3.21 6.86
CA LEU A 384 -9.10 2.32 7.90
C LEU A 384 -10.44 2.81 8.44
N ALA A 385 -10.56 4.11 8.74
CA ALA A 385 -11.81 4.71 9.21
C ALA A 385 -12.96 4.50 8.22
N VAL A 386 -12.69 4.71 6.93
CA VAL A 386 -13.66 4.44 5.87
C VAL A 386 -14.07 2.96 5.82
N CYS A 387 -13.12 2.03 5.92
CA CYS A 387 -13.43 0.60 5.90
C CYS A 387 -14.21 0.14 7.14
N LEU A 388 -13.89 0.68 8.31
CA LEU A 388 -14.67 0.48 9.55
C LEU A 388 -16.10 1.01 9.41
N LEU A 389 -16.26 2.10 8.67
CA LEU A 389 -17.55 2.68 8.28
C LEU A 389 -18.09 2.11 6.96
N SER A 390 -17.60 0.98 6.45
CA SER A 390 -18.14 0.40 5.21
C SER A 390 -19.58 -0.09 5.42
N ILE A 391 -20.43 -0.06 4.39
CA ILE A 391 -21.74 -0.73 4.42
C ILE A 391 -21.61 -2.25 4.27
N ASP A 392 -20.52 -2.73 3.66
CA ASP A 392 -20.24 -4.14 3.49
C ASP A 392 -19.70 -4.77 4.80
N ARG A 393 -20.40 -5.81 5.29
CA ARG A 393 -20.07 -6.45 6.58
C ARG A 393 -18.71 -7.18 6.54
N PRO A 394 -18.38 -7.99 5.51
CA PRO A 394 -17.04 -8.56 5.37
C PRO A 394 -15.91 -7.53 5.44
N VAL A 395 -16.02 -6.40 4.73
CA VAL A 395 -15.01 -5.32 4.78
C VAL A 395 -14.89 -4.75 6.19
N ARG A 396 -16.02 -4.45 6.88
CA ARG A 396 -15.97 -3.96 8.26
C ARG A 396 -15.31 -4.95 9.22
N LEU A 397 -15.61 -6.24 9.08
CA LEU A 397 -15.03 -7.28 9.93
C LEU A 397 -13.53 -7.40 9.72
N CYS A 398 -13.07 -7.36 8.46
CA CYS A 398 -11.65 -7.38 8.12
C CYS A 398 -10.93 -6.14 8.69
N ALA A 399 -11.52 -4.95 8.55
CA ALA A 399 -10.99 -3.72 9.12
C ALA A 399 -10.93 -3.74 10.66
N ALA A 400 -11.96 -4.29 11.32
CA ALA A 400 -11.99 -4.46 12.78
C ALA A 400 -10.92 -5.45 13.27
N ASN A 401 -10.67 -6.52 12.52
CA ASN A 401 -9.60 -7.47 12.81
C ASN A 401 -8.23 -6.83 12.65
N LEU A 402 -7.98 -6.11 11.55
CA LEU A 402 -6.75 -5.35 11.36
C LEU A 402 -6.54 -4.34 12.49
N TRP A 403 -7.56 -3.58 12.89
CA TRP A 403 -7.47 -2.68 14.04
C TRP A 403 -7.06 -3.42 15.33
N GLY A 404 -7.65 -4.58 15.61
CA GLY A 404 -7.30 -5.38 16.78
C GLY A 404 -5.84 -5.82 16.76
N GLU A 405 -5.37 -6.39 15.65
CA GLU A 405 -3.98 -6.83 15.49
C GLU A 405 -2.99 -5.65 15.63
N LEU A 406 -3.32 -4.48 15.08
CA LEU A 406 -2.51 -3.28 15.23
C LEU A 406 -2.48 -2.78 16.68
N VAL A 407 -3.59 -2.90 17.43
CA VAL A 407 -3.62 -2.56 18.85
C VAL A 407 -2.73 -3.49 19.66
N GLU A 408 -2.83 -4.81 19.44
CA GLU A 408 -2.02 -5.81 20.13
C GLU A 408 -0.51 -5.58 19.96
N LYS A 409 -0.11 -5.15 18.75
CA LYS A 409 1.29 -4.86 18.38
C LYS A 409 1.76 -3.44 18.68
N ASP A 410 0.90 -2.58 19.26
CA ASP A 410 1.14 -1.14 19.43
C ASP A 410 1.58 -0.44 18.13
N LEU A 411 0.91 -0.76 17.02
CA LEU A 411 1.18 -0.20 15.70
C LEU A 411 0.17 0.86 15.27
N ILE A 412 -0.79 1.26 16.11
CA ILE A 412 -1.82 2.24 15.75
C ILE A 412 -1.98 3.35 16.79
N ASP A 413 -2.17 4.58 16.32
CA ASP A 413 -2.62 5.70 17.16
C ASP A 413 -4.15 5.77 17.19
N ASN A 414 -4.73 5.26 18.28
CA ASN A 414 -6.18 5.28 18.51
C ASN A 414 -6.76 6.69 18.69
N VAL A 415 -5.97 7.64 19.21
CA VAL A 415 -6.41 9.03 19.33
C VAL A 415 -6.54 9.64 17.93
N ALA A 416 -5.55 9.43 17.07
CA ALA A 416 -5.59 9.89 15.69
C ALA A 416 -6.74 9.24 14.89
N LEU A 417 -6.95 7.92 15.02
CA LEU A 417 -8.07 7.24 14.37
C LEU A 417 -9.41 7.79 14.84
N GLY A 418 -9.57 8.02 16.15
CA GLY A 418 -10.76 8.66 16.72
C GLY A 418 -11.03 10.04 16.12
N ARG A 419 -9.99 10.87 15.96
CA ARG A 419 -10.13 12.19 15.31
C ARG A 419 -10.60 12.08 13.87
N VAL A 420 -10.07 11.13 13.10
CA VAL A 420 -10.49 10.90 11.71
C VAL A 420 -11.95 10.48 11.64
N LEU A 421 -12.34 9.46 12.41
CA LEU A 421 -13.74 8.99 12.48
C LEU A 421 -14.68 10.12 12.90
N GLY A 422 -14.27 10.92 13.89
CA GLY A 422 -15.07 12.01 14.42
C GLY A 422 -15.28 13.12 13.41
N LYS A 423 -14.24 13.51 12.66
CA LYS A 423 -14.35 14.49 11.56
C LYS A 423 -15.27 14.02 10.44
N ILE A 424 -15.16 12.75 10.02
CA ILE A 424 -16.04 12.16 9.01
C ILE A 424 -17.51 12.16 9.50
N GLN A 425 -17.72 11.80 10.77
CA GLN A 425 -19.04 11.66 11.35
C GLN A 425 -19.68 12.99 11.79
N ALA A 426 -18.87 14.03 12.06
CA ALA A 426 -19.33 15.39 12.31
C ALA A 426 -20.15 15.95 11.13
N LEU A 427 -19.84 15.47 9.92
CA LEU A 427 -20.55 15.80 8.69
C LEU A 427 -21.61 14.74 8.33
N GLU A 428 -21.85 13.76 9.22
CA GLU A 428 -22.83 12.68 9.09
C GLU A 428 -22.67 11.85 7.80
N TRP A 429 -21.42 11.65 7.35
CA TRP A 429 -21.14 10.93 6.09
C TRP A 429 -21.79 9.55 6.05
N ALA A 430 -21.71 8.79 7.14
CA ALA A 430 -22.39 7.51 7.34
C ALA A 430 -23.46 7.62 8.45
N PRO A 431 -24.45 6.71 8.52
CA PRO A 431 -25.34 6.63 9.68
C PRO A 431 -24.56 6.39 10.97
N ALA A 432 -24.87 7.14 12.05
CA ALA A 432 -24.23 6.95 13.35
C ALA A 432 -24.39 5.52 13.89
N GLN A 433 -25.47 4.82 13.50
CA GLN A 433 -25.70 3.41 13.82
C GLN A 433 -24.57 2.50 13.33
N ARG A 434 -23.86 2.89 12.26
CA ARG A 434 -22.73 2.13 11.74
C ARG A 434 -21.56 2.10 12.71
N VAL A 435 -21.31 3.21 13.40
CA VAL A 435 -20.30 3.29 14.48
C VAL A 435 -20.78 2.50 15.69
N SER A 436 -22.02 2.72 16.16
CA SER A 436 -22.51 2.03 17.35
C SER A 436 -22.58 0.51 17.14
N GLY A 437 -23.01 0.06 15.96
CA GLY A 437 -23.06 -1.36 15.59
C GLY A 437 -21.67 -1.96 15.47
N LEU A 438 -20.73 -1.26 14.82
CA LEU A 438 -19.32 -1.68 14.75
C LEU A 438 -18.74 -1.94 16.15
N VAL A 439 -18.94 -1.02 17.09
CA VAL A 439 -18.42 -1.16 18.45
C VAL A 439 -19.00 -2.39 19.14
N VAL A 440 -20.33 -2.49 19.20
CA VAL A 440 -21.05 -3.53 19.93
C VAL A 440 -20.82 -4.92 19.30
N GLU A 441 -20.78 -5.00 17.98
CA GLU A 441 -20.70 -6.28 17.27
C GLU A 441 -19.27 -6.78 17.04
N MET A 442 -18.27 -5.89 16.94
CA MET A 442 -16.96 -6.26 16.40
C MET A 442 -15.76 -5.78 17.21
N LEU A 443 -15.87 -4.74 18.03
CA LEU A 443 -14.72 -4.13 18.71
C LEU A 443 -14.72 -4.35 20.22
N ILE A 444 -15.87 -4.26 20.88
CA ILE A 444 -15.99 -4.45 22.33
C ILE A 444 -15.82 -5.93 22.70
N ASN A 445 -15.35 -6.19 23.92
CA ASN A 445 -15.20 -7.52 24.51
C ASN A 445 -14.20 -8.45 23.81
N ARG A 446 -13.28 -7.90 22.98
CA ARG A 446 -12.13 -8.65 22.46
C ARG A 446 -11.15 -9.00 23.57
N SER A 447 -10.75 -8.00 24.36
CA SER A 447 -9.99 -8.16 25.60
C SER A 447 -10.06 -6.88 26.43
N SER A 448 -9.68 -6.94 27.70
CA SER A 448 -9.61 -5.74 28.56
C SER A 448 -8.68 -4.67 28.01
N PHE A 449 -7.59 -5.08 27.34
CA PHE A 449 -6.65 -4.16 26.71
C PHE A 449 -7.26 -3.46 25.50
N HIS A 450 -7.89 -4.21 24.58
CA HIS A 450 -8.59 -3.62 23.43
C HIS A 450 -9.67 -2.66 23.84
N ASN A 451 -10.45 -3.02 24.87
CA ASN A 451 -11.52 -2.16 25.30
C ASN A 451 -10.97 -0.84 25.88
N LYS A 452 -9.84 -0.87 26.60
CA LYS A 452 -9.15 0.33 27.09
C LYS A 452 -8.75 1.25 25.93
N GLU A 453 -8.14 0.69 24.89
CA GLU A 453 -7.74 1.42 23.69
C GLU A 453 -8.95 1.94 22.89
N LEU A 454 -10.05 1.18 22.88
CA LEU A 454 -11.31 1.61 22.29
C LEU A 454 -11.94 2.79 23.05
N SER A 455 -11.84 2.84 24.38
CA SER A 455 -12.25 4.00 25.18
C SER A 455 -11.42 5.25 24.82
N VAL A 456 -10.10 5.12 24.64
CA VAL A 456 -9.23 6.21 24.16
C VAL A 456 -9.69 6.73 22.80
N LEU A 457 -9.94 5.82 21.86
CA LEU A 457 -10.46 6.15 20.53
C LEU A 457 -11.79 6.90 20.63
N PHE A 458 -12.73 6.40 21.45
CA PHE A 458 -14.07 6.96 21.56
C PHE A 458 -14.10 8.35 22.17
N VAL A 459 -13.26 8.62 23.19
CA VAL A 459 -13.11 9.97 23.75
C VAL A 459 -12.64 10.93 22.67
N SER A 460 -11.64 10.54 21.87
CA SER A 460 -11.13 11.35 20.76
C SER A 460 -12.18 11.58 19.66
N PHE A 461 -12.93 10.53 19.32
CA PHE A 461 -14.04 10.55 18.36
C PHE A 461 -15.14 11.52 18.76
N LEU A 462 -15.69 11.38 19.97
CA LEU A 462 -16.78 12.23 20.46
C LEU A 462 -16.35 13.69 20.58
N SER A 463 -15.08 13.94 20.94
CA SER A 463 -14.52 15.29 21.05
C SER A 463 -14.43 16.04 19.71
N CYS A 464 -14.59 15.35 18.58
CA CYS A 464 -14.57 15.94 17.24
C CYS A 464 -15.97 16.19 16.68
N LEU A 465 -17.04 15.81 17.40
CA LEU A 465 -18.41 16.06 16.96
C LEU A 465 -18.82 17.52 17.21
N PRO A 466 -19.76 18.07 16.41
CA PRO A 466 -20.19 19.45 16.54
C PRO A 466 -21.06 19.70 17.78
N GLU A 467 -21.13 20.96 18.21
CA GLU A 467 -22.02 21.40 19.30
C GLU A 467 -23.49 21.10 19.01
N ASN A 468 -23.92 21.27 17.75
CA ASN A 468 -25.22 20.82 17.29
C ASN A 468 -25.22 19.29 17.21
N PRO A 469 -26.05 18.58 17.99
CA PRO A 469 -26.03 17.12 18.01
C PRO A 469 -26.23 16.51 16.62
N VAL A 470 -25.31 15.63 16.23
CA VAL A 470 -25.50 14.77 15.05
C VAL A 470 -26.69 13.85 15.25
N LYS A 471 -27.29 13.40 14.14
CA LYS A 471 -28.38 12.43 14.18
C LYS A 471 -27.97 11.17 14.94
N ASP A 472 -28.86 10.71 15.81
CA ASP A 472 -28.70 9.51 16.64
C ASP A 472 -27.50 9.56 17.62
N LEU A 473 -27.03 10.77 18.00
CA LEU A 473 -26.00 10.96 19.03
C LEU A 473 -26.28 10.19 20.33
N LYS A 474 -27.54 10.11 20.77
CA LYS A 474 -27.94 9.35 21.96
C LYS A 474 -27.37 7.93 21.93
N ARG A 475 -27.45 7.26 20.79
CA ARG A 475 -26.97 5.88 20.63
C ARG A 475 -25.45 5.77 20.75
N LEU A 476 -24.72 6.77 20.26
CA LEU A 476 -23.26 6.83 20.42
C LEU A 476 -22.87 7.01 21.89
N LEU A 477 -23.60 7.85 22.63
CA LEU A 477 -23.38 8.05 24.06
C LEU A 477 -23.72 6.81 24.90
N GLU A 478 -24.80 6.10 24.55
CA GLU A 478 -25.15 4.82 25.20
C GLU A 478 -24.04 3.77 25.04
N VAL A 479 -23.50 3.62 23.84
CA VAL A 479 -22.36 2.73 23.58
C VAL A 479 -21.12 3.16 24.35
N PHE A 480 -20.89 4.46 24.49
CA PHE A 480 -19.78 4.96 25.29
C PHE A 480 -19.96 4.67 26.80
N ALA A 481 -21.18 4.78 27.32
CA ALA A 481 -21.50 4.40 28.70
C ALA A 481 -21.29 2.89 28.94
N GLU A 482 -21.67 2.06 27.97
CA GLU A 482 -21.41 0.62 27.99
C GLU A 482 -19.90 0.33 28.03
N LEU A 483 -19.11 1.01 27.17
CA LEU A 483 -17.65 0.92 27.19
C LEU A 483 -17.06 1.34 28.54
N GLN A 484 -17.58 2.41 29.17
CA GLN A 484 -17.11 2.81 30.49
C GLN A 484 -17.37 1.74 31.54
N THR A 485 -18.56 1.15 31.49
CA THR A 485 -18.98 0.08 32.42
C THR A 485 -18.12 -1.16 32.26
N VAL A 486 -17.94 -1.66 31.03
CA VAL A 486 -17.16 -2.87 30.73
C VAL A 486 -15.69 -2.72 31.16
N ASN A 487 -15.15 -1.50 31.10
CA ASN A 487 -13.73 -1.25 31.37
C ASN A 487 -13.42 -0.77 32.77
N ASN A 488 -14.44 -0.54 33.61
CA ASN A 488 -14.31 0.31 34.78
C ASN A 488 -13.57 1.63 34.44
N TRP A 489 -13.85 2.18 33.25
CA TRP A 489 -13.18 3.38 32.76
C TRP A 489 -13.63 4.58 33.60
N PRO A 490 -12.72 5.48 33.98
CA PRO A 490 -13.08 6.62 34.81
C PRO A 490 -14.08 7.54 34.11
N LYS A 491 -14.76 8.33 34.93
CA LYS A 491 -15.60 9.44 34.51
C LYS A 491 -14.84 10.36 33.55
N VAL A 492 -15.55 10.95 32.59
CA VAL A 492 -14.92 11.78 31.55
C VAL A 492 -14.20 12.97 32.19
N THR A 493 -12.91 13.12 31.92
CA THR A 493 -12.10 14.25 32.42
C THR A 493 -11.50 15.11 31.31
N TYR A 494 -11.61 14.67 30.06
CA TYR A 494 -11.05 15.39 28.92
C TYR A 494 -11.88 16.63 28.60
N ALA A 495 -11.27 17.82 28.78
CA ALA A 495 -11.96 19.10 28.75
C ALA A 495 -12.76 19.38 27.45
N PRO A 496 -12.25 19.08 26.24
CA PRO A 496 -13.03 19.26 25.01
C PRO A 496 -14.33 18.45 25.00
N LEU A 497 -14.30 17.19 25.44
CA LEU A 497 -15.50 16.35 25.51
C LEU A 497 -16.47 16.85 26.58
N LEU A 498 -15.96 17.26 27.75
CA LEU A 498 -16.80 17.83 28.82
C LEU A 498 -17.58 19.05 28.34
N CYS A 499 -16.95 19.96 27.59
CA CYS A 499 -17.62 21.13 27.03
C CYS A 499 -18.78 20.76 26.09
N LEU A 500 -18.58 19.72 25.26
CA LEU A 500 -19.63 19.21 24.38
C LEU A 500 -20.75 18.53 25.17
N LEU A 501 -20.42 17.71 26.17
CA LEU A 501 -21.41 17.06 27.04
C LEU A 501 -22.29 18.09 27.77
N GLU A 502 -21.71 19.16 28.33
CA GLU A 502 -22.48 20.25 28.94
C GLU A 502 -23.42 20.94 27.93
N THR A 503 -22.95 21.13 26.71
CA THR A 503 -23.74 21.73 25.64
C THR A 503 -24.90 20.81 25.22
N TRP A 504 -24.63 19.52 25.02
CA TRP A 504 -25.62 18.53 24.64
C TRP A 504 -26.61 18.21 25.77
N LYS A 505 -26.22 18.36 27.04
CA LYS A 505 -27.08 18.14 28.22
C LYS A 505 -28.32 19.03 28.22
N LYS A 506 -28.25 20.21 27.58
CA LYS A 506 -29.39 21.12 27.36
C LYS A 506 -30.52 20.49 26.55
N ASN A 507 -30.24 19.44 25.79
CA ASN A 507 -31.25 18.64 25.11
C ASN A 507 -31.82 17.59 26.07
N SER A 508 -33.09 17.73 26.44
CA SER A 508 -33.78 16.86 27.40
C SER A 508 -33.76 15.38 27.05
N LYS A 509 -33.60 15.02 25.76
CA LYS A 509 -33.51 13.62 25.31
C LYS A 509 -32.15 12.97 25.58
N LEU A 510 -31.12 13.78 25.87
CA LEU A 510 -29.74 13.34 26.10
C LEU A 510 -29.31 13.44 27.57
N THR A 511 -30.07 14.17 28.40
CA THR A 511 -29.70 14.46 29.80
C THR A 511 -29.38 13.21 30.60
N GLU A 512 -30.26 12.20 30.57
CA GLU A 512 -30.10 10.95 31.35
C GLU A 512 -28.82 10.18 30.97
N VAL A 513 -28.56 10.01 29.67
CA VAL A 513 -27.36 9.28 29.21
C VAL A 513 -26.08 10.08 29.46
N ILE A 514 -26.13 11.42 29.41
CA ILE A 514 -24.95 12.24 29.71
C ILE A 514 -24.64 12.18 31.22
N GLU A 515 -25.65 12.14 32.07
CA GLU A 515 -25.46 12.05 33.52
C GLU A 515 -24.78 10.77 33.97
N SER A 516 -24.94 9.67 33.23
CA SER A 516 -24.22 8.42 33.52
C SER A 516 -22.75 8.42 33.08
N LEU A 517 -22.33 9.38 32.24
CA LEU A 517 -20.94 9.51 31.77
C LEU A 517 -20.06 10.33 32.71
N TYR A 518 -20.68 11.13 33.59
CA TYR A 518 -20.01 11.96 34.60
C TYR A 518 -19.55 11.18 35.79
#